data_AF-K1U6E6-F1
#
_entry.id   AF-K1U6E6-F1
#
_cell.length_a   1.000
_cell.length_b   1.000
_cell.length_c   1.000
_cell.angle_alpha   90.00
_cell.angle_beta   90.00
_cell.angle_gamma   90.00
#
_symmetry.space_group_name_H-M   'P 1'
#
loop_
_entity.id
_entity.type
_entity.pdbx_description
1 polymer ?
#
loop_
_entity_poly.entity_id
_entity_poly.type
_entity_poly.pdbx_seq_one_letter_code
_entity_poly.pdbx_strand_id
1 'polypeptide(L)'
;MDSKDSTARKHMAERADLLGAIRLPNNAFRANAGTDVVSDIIFLQKRDRPIDHEPDWVQLGKTEDGFAINQYFADHPEMVLGVLSTESTQYGREELTVAPLEGTSLADQLAEAVQHIEGQYT
;
A
#
# COMPACT_ATOMS: atom_id res chain seq x y z
N MET A 1 1.47 3.06 -4.31
CA MET A 1 2.76 2.35 -4.42
C MET A 1 2.95 1.56 -5.72
N ASP A 2 1.93 1.44 -6.59
CA ASP A 2 1.93 0.44 -7.68
C ASP A 2 2.39 0.97 -9.05
N SER A 3 2.99 2.16 -9.08
CA SER A 3 3.54 2.70 -10.32
C SER A 3 4.50 1.71 -10.98
N LYS A 4 4.36 1.51 -12.29
CA LYS A 4 5.33 0.74 -13.09
C LYS A 4 6.72 1.36 -13.04
N ASP A 5 6.79 2.69 -12.91
CA ASP A 5 8.03 3.40 -12.64
C ASP A 5 8.41 3.25 -11.16
N SER A 6 9.56 2.61 -10.91
CA SER A 6 10.10 2.36 -9.58
C SER A 6 10.99 3.49 -9.05
N THR A 7 11.23 4.56 -9.82
CA THR A 7 12.16 5.65 -9.46
C THR A 7 11.90 6.23 -8.07
N ALA A 8 10.63 6.53 -7.75
CA ALA A 8 10.27 7.05 -6.43
C ALA A 8 10.52 6.04 -5.31
N ARG A 9 10.22 4.75 -5.55
CA ARG A 9 10.44 3.68 -4.57
C ARG A 9 11.93 3.43 -4.33
N LYS A 10 12.74 3.39 -5.39
CA LYS A 10 14.22 3.33 -5.29
C LYS A 10 14.76 4.48 -4.45
N HIS A 11 14.31 5.71 -4.74
CA HIS A 11 14.75 6.89 -4.00
C HIS A 11 14.44 6.81 -2.49
N MET A 12 13.26 6.30 -2.13
CA MET A 12 12.88 6.05 -0.73
C MET A 12 13.72 4.91 -0.13
N ALA A 13 13.86 3.80 -0.84
CA ALA A 13 14.61 2.62 -0.41
C ALA A 13 16.11 2.88 -0.23
N GLU A 14 16.70 3.88 -0.88
CA GLU A 14 18.10 4.29 -0.62
C GLU A 14 18.28 4.94 0.76
N ARG A 15 17.22 5.55 1.31
CA ARG A 15 17.28 6.44 2.49
C ARG A 15 16.56 5.91 3.72
N ALA A 16 15.70 4.92 3.54
CA ALA A 16 14.88 4.38 4.61
C ALA A 16 14.59 2.89 4.43
N ASP A 17 14.43 2.20 5.55
CA ASP A 17 13.79 0.89 5.64
C ASP A 17 12.28 1.07 5.60
N LEU A 18 11.59 0.20 4.87
CA LEU A 18 10.13 0.08 4.94
C LEU A 18 9.80 -0.77 6.15
N LEU A 19 9.18 -0.16 7.17
CA LEU A 19 8.67 -0.88 8.34
C LEU A 19 7.32 -1.54 8.02
N GLY A 20 6.53 -0.88 7.17
CA GLY A 20 5.28 -1.41 6.65
C GLY A 20 4.51 -0.37 5.85
N ALA A 21 3.47 -0.79 5.16
CA ALA A 21 2.55 0.09 4.47
C ALA A 21 1.13 -0.44 4.61
N ILE A 22 0.14 0.44 4.75
CA ILE A 22 -1.28 0.05 4.87
C ILE A 22 -2.02 0.66 3.70
N ARG A 23 -2.70 -0.18 2.92
CA ARG A 23 -3.56 0.27 1.83
C ARG A 23 -4.99 0.43 2.32
N LEU A 24 -5.52 1.63 2.12
CA LEU A 24 -6.87 2.01 2.54
C LEU A 24 -7.89 1.72 1.42
N PRO A 25 -9.16 1.46 1.78
CA PRO A 25 -10.23 1.34 0.80
C PRO A 25 -10.48 2.69 0.12
N ASN A 26 -11.01 2.64 -1.11
CA ASN A 26 -11.17 3.83 -1.95
C ASN A 26 -12.05 4.92 -1.32
N ASN A 27 -12.96 4.55 -0.42
CA ASN A 27 -13.86 5.48 0.26
C ASN A 27 -13.28 6.11 1.54
N ALA A 28 -12.03 5.80 1.92
CA ALA A 28 -11.42 6.25 3.17
C ALA A 28 -11.41 7.79 3.33
N PHE A 29 -11.31 8.52 2.23
CA PHE A 29 -11.33 9.98 2.21
C PHE A 29 -12.65 10.59 1.73
N ARG A 30 -13.67 9.79 1.45
CA ARG A 30 -14.96 10.28 0.92
C ARG A 30 -15.61 11.29 1.85
N ALA A 31 -15.66 11.00 3.16
CA ALA A 31 -16.30 11.87 4.14
C ALA A 31 -15.55 13.19 4.38
N ASN A 32 -14.22 13.19 4.22
CA ASN A 32 -13.36 14.32 4.60
C ASN A 32 -12.92 15.18 3.40
N ALA A 33 -12.80 14.57 2.21
CA ALA A 33 -12.26 15.19 1.00
C ALA A 33 -13.17 15.04 -0.23
N GLY A 34 -14.27 14.28 -0.13
CA GLY A 34 -15.23 14.14 -1.23
C GLY A 34 -14.72 13.33 -2.43
N THR A 35 -13.66 12.55 -2.26
CA THR A 35 -13.03 11.78 -3.35
C THR A 35 -12.94 10.30 -3.01
N ASP A 36 -13.12 9.47 -4.04
CA ASP A 36 -12.91 8.02 -3.96
C ASP A 36 -11.54 7.68 -4.57
N VAL A 37 -10.56 7.47 -3.70
CA VAL A 37 -9.17 7.22 -4.09
C VAL A 37 -8.57 6.16 -3.20
N VAL A 38 -7.95 5.14 -3.80
CA VAL A 38 -7.10 4.21 -3.04
C VAL A 38 -5.85 4.96 -2.60
N SER A 39 -5.55 4.87 -1.30
CA SER A 39 -4.43 5.58 -0.68
C SER A 39 -3.63 4.64 0.19
N ASP A 40 -2.32 4.89 0.28
CA ASP A 40 -1.41 4.11 1.11
C ASP A 40 -0.90 4.98 2.28
N ILE A 41 -0.83 4.43 3.49
CA ILE A 41 -0.07 4.97 4.62
C ILE A 41 1.25 4.21 4.69
N ILE A 42 2.38 4.89 4.58
CA ILE A 42 3.70 4.26 4.49
C ILE A 42 4.52 4.61 5.73
N PHE A 43 5.07 3.59 6.39
CA PHE A 43 5.89 3.72 7.58
C PHE A 43 7.35 3.44 7.21
N LEU A 44 8.18 4.48 7.31
CA LEU A 44 9.58 4.43 6.92
C LEU A 44 10.47 4.73 8.13
N GLN A 45 11.51 3.93 8.31
CA GLN A 45 12.58 4.22 9.24
C GLN A 45 13.77 4.78 8.48
N LYS A 46 14.12 6.04 8.77
CA LYS A 46 15.29 6.68 8.15
C LYS A 46 16.56 5.91 8.52
N ARG A 47 17.42 5.67 7.52
CA ARG A 47 18.74 5.09 7.73
C ARG A 47 19.79 6.17 7.97
N ASP A 48 20.80 5.79 8.74
CA ASP A 48 21.99 6.62 8.95
C ASP A 48 22.96 6.56 7.76
N ARG A 49 22.92 5.47 6.99
CA ARG A 49 23.77 5.27 5.81
C ARG A 49 22.95 4.63 4.67
N PRO A 50 23.19 5.01 3.41
CA PRO A 50 22.64 4.29 2.27
C PRO A 50 23.11 2.83 2.28
N ILE A 51 22.28 1.93 1.75
CA ILE A 51 22.66 0.53 1.52
C ILE A 51 22.87 0.28 0.03
N ASP A 52 23.67 -0.74 -0.29
CA ASP A 52 23.99 -1.14 -1.67
C ASP A 52 23.05 -2.24 -2.21
N HIS A 53 21.94 -2.50 -1.52
CA HIS A 53 20.97 -3.54 -1.90
C HIS A 53 19.57 -2.95 -2.06
N GLU A 54 18.92 -3.27 -3.17
CA GLU A 54 17.54 -2.86 -3.45
C GLU A 54 16.56 -3.90 -2.87
N PRO A 55 15.68 -3.51 -1.92
CA PRO A 55 14.73 -4.45 -1.32
C PRO A 55 13.56 -4.76 -2.27
N ASP A 56 12.96 -5.95 -2.11
CA ASP A 56 11.94 -6.49 -3.02
C ASP A 56 10.71 -5.58 -3.16
N TRP A 57 10.30 -4.86 -2.11
CA TRP A 57 9.17 -3.93 -2.15
C TRP A 57 9.33 -2.80 -3.18
N VAL A 58 10.54 -2.52 -3.68
CA VAL A 58 10.75 -1.58 -4.78
C VAL A 58 10.11 -2.06 -6.08
N GLN A 59 9.88 -3.36 -6.22
CA GLN A 59 9.31 -3.98 -7.40
C GLN A 59 7.79 -4.13 -7.32
N LEU A 60 7.19 -4.48 -8.45
CA LEU A 60 5.79 -4.91 -8.51
C LEU A 60 5.74 -6.43 -8.48
N GLY A 61 4.75 -6.96 -7.77
CA GLY A 61 4.37 -8.36 -7.77
C GLY A 61 3.03 -8.58 -8.46
N LYS A 62 2.49 -9.78 -8.24
CA LYS A 62 1.11 -10.11 -8.58
C LYS A 62 0.46 -10.83 -7.40
N THR A 63 -0.79 -10.50 -7.12
CA THR A 63 -1.60 -11.28 -6.18
C THR A 63 -1.99 -12.63 -6.77
N GLU A 64 -2.52 -13.53 -5.93
CA GLU A 64 -3.06 -14.82 -6.38
C GLU A 64 -4.16 -14.66 -7.44
N ASP A 65 -4.99 -13.64 -7.31
CA ASP A 65 -6.04 -13.27 -8.28
C ASP A 65 -5.50 -12.58 -9.55
N GLY A 66 -4.18 -12.38 -9.65
CA GLY A 66 -3.51 -11.86 -10.84
C GLY A 66 -3.42 -10.33 -10.94
N PHE A 67 -3.80 -9.59 -9.89
CA PHE A 67 -3.68 -8.13 -9.85
C PHE A 67 -2.21 -7.72 -9.77
N ALA A 68 -1.78 -6.80 -10.65
CA ALA A 68 -0.46 -6.20 -10.54
C ALA A 68 -0.47 -5.12 -9.45
N ILE A 69 0.36 -5.32 -8.42
CA ILE A 69 0.42 -4.46 -7.24
C ILE A 69 1.88 -4.34 -6.77
N ASN A 70 2.20 -3.39 -5.90
CA ASN A 70 3.50 -3.36 -5.24
C ASN A 70 3.81 -4.68 -4.52
N GLN A 71 5.05 -5.17 -4.63
CA GLN A 71 5.46 -6.46 -4.08
C GLN A 71 5.16 -6.59 -2.57
N TYR A 72 5.33 -5.51 -1.81
CA TYR A 72 4.98 -5.52 -0.37
C TYR A 72 3.52 -5.93 -0.11
N PHE A 73 2.55 -5.39 -0.86
CA PHE A 73 1.15 -5.75 -0.66
C PHE A 73 0.78 -7.12 -1.23
N ALA A 74 1.55 -7.63 -2.20
CA ALA A 74 1.40 -9.01 -2.65
C ALA A 74 1.85 -10.00 -1.56
N ASP A 75 2.91 -9.65 -0.83
CA ASP A 75 3.47 -10.48 0.25
C ASP A 75 2.73 -10.29 1.59
N HIS A 76 2.08 -9.14 1.78
CA HIS A 76 1.32 -8.77 2.99
C HIS A 76 -0.15 -8.40 2.66
N PRO A 77 -0.97 -9.38 2.22
CA PRO A 77 -2.38 -9.13 1.90
C PRO A 77 -3.19 -8.60 3.11
N GLU A 78 -2.78 -8.94 4.34
CA GLU A 78 -3.37 -8.43 5.59
C GLU A 78 -3.26 -6.91 5.73
N MET A 79 -2.34 -6.27 5.01
CA MET A 79 -2.13 -4.83 5.03
C MET A 79 -2.99 -4.08 4.00
N VAL A 80 -3.87 -4.78 3.27
CA VAL A 80 -4.88 -4.19 2.39
C VAL A 80 -6.24 -4.21 3.08
N LEU A 81 -6.71 -3.05 3.52
CA LEU A 81 -7.94 -2.89 4.30
C LEU A 81 -9.19 -2.88 3.42
N GLY A 82 -9.41 -3.99 2.71
CA GLY A 82 -10.50 -4.12 1.75
C GLY A 82 -10.33 -5.29 0.79
N VAL A 83 -11.19 -5.33 -0.21
CA VAL A 83 -11.14 -6.33 -1.28
C VAL A 83 -10.58 -5.68 -2.54
N LEU A 84 -9.49 -6.24 -3.07
CA LEU A 84 -8.97 -5.82 -4.37
C LEU A 84 -10.00 -6.12 -5.47
N SER A 85 -10.27 -5.12 -6.30
CA SER A 85 -11.18 -5.24 -7.43
C SER A 85 -10.76 -4.29 -8.55
N THR A 86 -11.51 -4.26 -9.64
CA THR A 86 -11.33 -3.27 -10.70
C THR A 86 -12.52 -2.33 -10.79
N GLU A 87 -12.24 -1.07 -11.03
CA GLU A 87 -13.26 -0.07 -11.35
C GLU A 87 -13.09 0.40 -12.79
N SER A 88 -14.20 0.54 -13.50
CA SER A 88 -14.20 1.02 -14.88
C SER A 88 -14.05 2.53 -14.90
N THR A 89 -12.97 3.00 -15.48
CA THR A 89 -12.77 4.44 -15.69
C THR A 89 -13.59 4.95 -16.89
N GLN A 90 -13.81 6.26 -16.96
CA GLN A 90 -14.47 6.92 -18.08
C GLN A 90 -13.82 6.67 -19.46
N TYR A 91 -12.60 6.12 -19.49
CA TYR A 91 -11.87 5.76 -20.70
C TYR A 91 -11.89 4.26 -20.99
N GLY A 92 -12.72 3.48 -20.29
CA GLY A 92 -12.86 2.03 -20.47
C GLY A 92 -11.64 1.22 -20.00
N ARG A 93 -10.72 1.84 -19.24
CA ARG A 93 -9.64 1.12 -18.56
C ARG A 93 -10.15 0.62 -17.22
N GLU A 94 -9.84 -0.63 -16.91
CA GLU A 94 -9.98 -1.18 -15.57
C GLU A 94 -8.77 -0.74 -14.73
N GLU A 95 -9.04 0.01 -13.67
CA GLU A 95 -8.04 0.40 -12.69
C GLU A 95 -8.23 -0.40 -11.40
N LEU A 96 -7.12 -0.82 -10.80
CA LEU A 96 -7.13 -1.51 -9.52
C LEU A 96 -7.72 -0.57 -8.46
N THR A 97 -8.72 -1.06 -7.74
CA THR A 97 -9.32 -0.37 -6.60
C THR A 97 -9.36 -1.30 -5.38
N VAL A 98 -9.72 -0.73 -4.23
CA VAL A 98 -9.92 -1.47 -2.99
C VAL A 98 -11.29 -1.14 -2.45
N ALA A 99 -12.21 -2.09 -2.55
CA ALA A 99 -13.56 -1.96 -2.01
C ALA A 99 -13.53 -2.13 -0.49
N PRO A 100 -14.28 -1.32 0.28
CA PRO A 100 -14.36 -1.48 1.73
C PRO A 100 -15.01 -2.82 2.11
N LEU A 101 -14.57 -3.41 3.22
CA LEU A 101 -15.23 -4.57 3.81
C LEU A 101 -16.56 -4.14 4.48
N GLU A 102 -17.67 -4.73 4.04
CA GLU A 102 -18.98 -4.43 4.62
C GLU A 102 -19.06 -4.81 6.11
N GLY A 103 -19.71 -3.96 6.90
CA GLY A 103 -19.92 -4.21 8.34
C GLY A 103 -18.69 -4.00 9.23
N THR A 104 -17.58 -3.49 8.68
CA THR A 104 -16.36 -3.22 9.44
C THR A 104 -16.06 -1.73 9.53
N SER A 105 -15.42 -1.31 10.63
CA SER A 105 -14.93 0.05 10.81
C SER A 105 -13.54 0.17 10.21
N LEU A 106 -13.27 1.23 9.44
CA LEU A 106 -11.92 1.54 8.97
C LEU A 106 -10.96 1.81 10.14
N ALA A 107 -11.47 2.40 11.23
CA ALA A 107 -10.65 2.68 12.40
C ALA A 107 -10.16 1.40 13.09
N ASP A 108 -11.03 0.39 13.20
CA ASP A 108 -10.68 -0.89 13.83
C ASP A 108 -9.69 -1.67 12.96
N GLN A 109 -9.94 -1.74 11.65
CA GLN A 109 -9.02 -2.33 10.68
C GLN A 109 -7.63 -1.66 10.71
N LEU A 110 -7.59 -0.32 10.78
CA LEU A 110 -6.33 0.41 10.87
C LEU A 110 -5.60 0.12 12.19
N ALA A 111 -6.33 0.04 13.30
CA ALA A 111 -5.77 -0.30 14.61
C ALA A 111 -5.19 -1.72 14.66
N GLU A 112 -5.78 -2.66 13.92
CA GLU A 112 -5.24 -4.01 13.73
C GLU A 112 -3.99 -3.99 12.84
N ALA A 113 -4.07 -3.39 11.65
CA ALA A 113 -2.95 -3.34 10.71
C ALA A 113 -1.69 -2.67 11.27
N VAL A 114 -1.84 -1.63 12.10
CA VAL A 114 -0.70 -0.99 12.76
C VAL A 114 0.07 -1.94 13.69
N GLN A 115 -0.56 -2.99 14.22
CA GLN A 115 0.11 -3.97 15.09
C GLN A 115 1.12 -4.85 14.32
N HIS A 116 1.01 -4.92 13.00
CA HIS A 116 1.97 -5.63 12.14
C HIS A 116 3.21 -4.79 11.80
N ILE A 117 3.27 -3.53 12.25
CA ILE A 117 4.37 -2.62 11.94
C ILE A 117 5.34 -2.59 13.11
N GLU A 118 6.52 -3.16 12.89
CA GLU A 118 7.59 -3.18 13.88
C GLU A 118 8.71 -2.21 13.48
N GLY A 119 9.23 -1.46 14.46
CA GLY A 119 10.39 -0.59 14.29
C GLY A 119 11.32 -0.69 15.50
N GLN A 120 12.61 -0.52 15.27
CA GLN A 120 13.61 -0.57 16.34
C GLN A 120 14.21 0.81 16.57
N TYR A 121 14.37 1.22 17.84
CA TYR A 121 15.18 2.39 18.16
C TYR A 121 16.57 1.91 18.59
N THR A 122 17.57 2.15 17.77
CA THR A 122 18.99 1.94 18.10
C THR A 122 19.67 3.25 18.49
#